data_AF-A0A9P8STS2-F1
#
_entry.id   AF-A0A9P8STS2-F1
#
_cell.length_a   1.000
_cell.length_b   1.000
_cell.length_c   1.000
_cell.angle_alpha   90.00
_cell.angle_beta   90.00
_cell.angle_gamma   90.00
#
_symmetry.space_group_name_H-M   'P 1'
#
loop_
_entity.id
_entity.type
_entity.pdbx_description
1 polymer ?
#
loop_
_entity_poly.entity_id
_entity_poly.type
_entity_poly.pdbx_seq_one_letter_code
_entity_poly.pdbx_strand_id
1 'polypeptide(L)'
;MPCREEVFEAQQYTTVPYFQSFLNQPPTSTDHELSELSAMALLIEMVSLWGEVTDHVFRLSLVPMESNTTPFEEFYTTICQRADAWVARLPEHLRFSTLNMERSFRARRPDPFFSIHLLYHATMMKLNRHARGHDYRAAFVSRQVRTARTHAAETLRIALALAHYTGEYDASRMAIDSTPSQATILNPFLGYVILSAVDIISAAGLVADMPECVKLIRGGLEAVKELGRFWESSLPLVSLIETRLESLMEILHDPTKLDQKMVFAAKGHSLDSRTQKQQSPITDDLFYGALPHDRLFNALGSEVAPLTESNILWIREKD
;
A
#
# COMPACT_ATOMS: atom_id res chain seq x y z
N MET A 1 23.69 9.13 -15.76
CA MET A 1 23.44 10.42 -16.44
C MET A 1 22.02 10.37 -17.00
N PRO A 2 21.23 11.45 -16.92
CA PRO A 2 19.87 11.44 -17.45
C PRO A 2 19.96 11.42 -18.98
N CYS A 3 19.65 10.28 -19.58
CA CYS A 3 19.46 10.16 -21.02
C CYS A 3 18.12 9.47 -21.25
N ARG A 4 17.51 9.75 -22.41
CA ARG A 4 16.22 9.15 -22.77
C ARG A 4 16.37 7.63 -22.85
N GLU A 5 15.38 6.90 -22.34
CA GLU A 5 15.43 5.44 -22.20
C GLU A 5 15.63 4.74 -23.57
N GLU A 6 14.98 5.25 -24.61
CA GLU A 6 15.14 4.76 -26.00
C GLU A 6 16.58 4.86 -26.52
N VAL A 7 17.30 5.93 -26.14
CA VAL A 7 18.70 6.17 -26.55
C VAL A 7 19.66 5.25 -25.80
N PHE A 8 19.37 4.99 -24.52
CA PHE A 8 20.10 4.04 -23.70
C PHE A 8 19.96 2.61 -24.25
N GLU A 9 18.72 2.18 -24.52
CA GLU A 9 18.41 0.85 -25.04
C GLU A 9 18.98 0.63 -26.45
N ALA A 10 19.02 1.68 -27.28
CA ALA A 10 19.62 1.64 -28.61
C ALA A 10 21.16 1.68 -28.61
N GLN A 11 21.82 1.75 -27.43
CA GLN A 11 23.27 1.90 -27.28
C GLN A 11 23.86 3.07 -28.07
N GLN A 12 23.06 4.13 -28.26
CA GLN A 12 23.48 5.28 -29.04
C GLN A 12 24.24 6.26 -28.16
N TYR A 13 25.31 6.83 -28.71
CA TYR A 13 26.08 7.88 -28.03
C TYR A 13 25.23 9.14 -27.91
N THR A 14 24.90 9.52 -26.68
CA THR A 14 24.30 10.81 -26.37
C THR A 14 25.40 11.87 -26.18
N THR A 15 25.44 12.86 -27.07
CA THR A 15 26.20 14.09 -26.83
C THR A 15 25.35 14.99 -25.95
N VAL A 16 25.50 14.89 -24.63
CA VAL A 16 24.87 15.83 -23.70
C VAL A 16 25.63 17.16 -23.82
N PRO A 17 25.03 18.27 -24.29
CA PRO A 17 25.73 19.54 -24.32
C PRO A 17 26.03 19.97 -22.88
N TYR A 18 27.27 20.35 -22.64
CA TYR A 18 27.73 20.88 -21.36
C TYR A 18 26.92 22.14 -21.03
N PHE A 19 26.13 22.12 -19.96
CA PHE A 19 25.38 23.25 -19.40
C PHE A 19 24.66 24.13 -20.44
N GLN A 20 23.49 23.70 -20.92
CA GLN A 20 22.53 24.63 -21.49
C GLN A 20 21.76 25.30 -20.35
N SER A 21 21.88 26.63 -20.24
CA SER A 21 21.13 27.45 -19.29
C SER A 21 19.65 27.48 -19.67
N PHE A 22 18.89 26.51 -19.15
CA PHE A 22 17.42 26.45 -19.24
C PHE A 22 16.73 27.63 -18.52
N LEU A 23 17.48 28.45 -17.79
CA LEU A 23 16.97 29.61 -17.05
C LEU A 23 16.62 30.82 -17.93
N ASN A 24 17.02 30.84 -19.22
CA ASN A 24 16.84 31.99 -20.10
C ASN A 24 15.85 31.75 -21.26
N GLN A 25 15.15 30.62 -21.29
CA GLN A 25 14.15 30.36 -22.33
C GLN A 25 12.75 30.68 -21.81
N PRO A 26 11.94 31.50 -22.53
CA PRO A 26 10.53 31.65 -22.19
C PRO A 26 9.84 30.29 -22.33
N PRO A 27 8.92 29.91 -21.41
CA PRO A 27 8.34 28.58 -21.40
C PRO A 27 7.51 28.36 -22.67
N THR A 28 8.07 27.64 -23.64
CA THR A 28 7.35 27.13 -24.80
C THR A 28 6.62 25.86 -24.39
N SER A 29 5.31 25.99 -24.17
CA SER A 29 4.30 24.91 -24.08
C SER A 29 4.69 23.67 -23.27
N THR A 30 4.29 23.69 -22.00
CA THR A 30 4.40 22.62 -20.98
C THR A 30 3.68 21.30 -21.31
N ASP A 31 2.84 21.25 -22.36
CA ASP A 31 2.04 20.05 -22.63
C ASP A 31 2.83 18.90 -23.28
N HIS A 32 3.95 19.18 -23.95
CA HIS A 32 4.72 18.14 -24.63
C HIS A 32 5.77 17.46 -23.73
N GLU A 33 6.33 18.16 -22.74
CA GLU A 33 7.35 17.61 -21.81
C GLU A 33 6.77 16.64 -20.78
N LEU A 34 5.50 16.81 -20.38
CA LEU A 34 4.80 15.88 -19.48
C LEU A 34 4.59 14.50 -20.12
N SER A 35 4.59 14.44 -21.45
CA SER A 35 4.44 13.19 -22.21
C SER A 35 5.72 12.35 -22.28
N GLU A 36 6.85 12.84 -21.74
CA GLU A 36 8.17 12.19 -21.77
C GLU A 36 8.76 11.89 -20.36
N LEU A 37 7.97 11.98 -19.28
CA LEU A 37 8.46 11.60 -17.95
C LEU A 37 8.69 10.08 -17.87
N SER A 38 9.93 9.68 -17.62
CA SER A 38 10.26 8.26 -17.43
C SER A 38 9.58 7.71 -16.17
N ALA A 39 9.31 6.40 -16.16
CA ALA A 39 8.73 5.73 -14.99
C ALA A 39 9.57 5.95 -13.71
N MET A 40 10.89 6.09 -13.85
CA MET A 40 11.79 6.41 -12.73
C MET A 40 11.56 7.81 -12.17
N ALA A 41 11.33 8.83 -13.00
CA ALA A 41 11.04 10.17 -12.52
C ALA A 41 9.74 10.19 -11.69
N LEU A 42 8.71 9.48 -12.15
CA LEU A 42 7.45 9.33 -11.43
C LEU A 42 7.62 8.58 -10.10
N LEU A 43 8.43 7.52 -10.08
CA LEU A 43 8.76 6.81 -8.85
C LEU A 43 9.51 7.69 -7.87
N ILE A 44 10.54 8.43 -8.30
CA ILE A 44 11.32 9.32 -7.43
C ILE A 44 10.40 10.35 -6.75
N GLU A 45 9.49 10.95 -7.52
CA GLU A 45 8.53 11.91 -6.98
C GLU A 45 7.62 11.28 -5.91
N MET A 46 7.12 10.07 -6.15
CA MET A 46 6.28 9.36 -5.17
C MET A 46 7.08 8.85 -3.96
N VAL A 47 8.34 8.42 -4.15
CA VAL A 47 9.24 8.04 -3.05
C VAL A 47 9.52 9.25 -2.16
N SER A 48 9.66 10.45 -2.73
CA SER A 48 9.81 11.69 -1.96
C SER A 48 8.59 11.92 -1.06
N LEU A 49 7.37 11.80 -1.61
CA LEU A 49 6.14 11.91 -0.83
C LEU A 49 6.05 10.85 0.27
N TRP A 50 6.34 9.60 -0.05
CA TRP A 50 6.40 8.51 0.92
C TRP A 50 7.41 8.78 2.05
N GLY A 51 8.57 9.34 1.71
CA GLY A 51 9.60 9.74 2.67
C GLY A 51 9.13 10.83 3.61
N GLU A 52 8.52 11.90 3.08
CA GLU A 52 7.93 12.99 3.87
C GLU A 52 6.85 12.49 4.83
N VAL A 53 5.96 11.60 4.37
CA VAL A 53 4.93 10.96 5.21
C VAL A 53 5.58 10.07 6.28
N THR A 54 6.58 9.28 5.92
CA THR A 54 7.28 8.39 6.86
C THR A 54 7.98 9.16 7.96
N ASP A 55 8.69 10.23 7.59
CA ASP A 55 9.39 11.12 8.49
C ASP A 55 8.41 11.88 9.41
N HIS A 56 7.27 12.32 8.87
CA HIS A 56 6.20 12.90 9.68
C HIS A 56 5.66 11.91 10.71
N VAL A 57 5.31 10.69 10.32
CA VAL A 57 4.82 9.64 11.23
C VAL A 57 5.85 9.28 12.29
N PHE A 58 7.12 9.20 11.90
CA PHE A 58 8.21 8.94 12.85
C PHE A 58 8.39 10.09 13.85
N ARG A 59 8.29 11.35 13.42
CA ARG A 59 8.31 12.48 14.35
C ARG A 59 7.09 12.50 15.27
N LEU A 60 5.90 12.18 14.75
CA LEU A 60 4.68 12.14 15.55
C LEU A 60 4.81 11.22 16.76
N SER A 61 5.43 10.04 16.58
CA SER A 61 5.65 9.09 17.69
C SER A 61 6.69 9.53 18.72
N LEU A 62 7.52 10.53 18.41
CA LEU A 62 8.56 11.06 19.31
C LEU A 62 8.17 12.37 19.99
N VAL A 63 7.19 13.11 19.43
CA VAL A 63 6.81 14.44 19.92
C VAL A 63 5.66 14.30 20.92
N PRO A 64 5.78 14.85 22.15
CA PRO A 64 4.69 14.88 23.11
C PRO A 64 3.41 15.50 22.55
N MET A 65 2.26 15.10 23.08
CA MET A 65 0.97 15.59 22.58
C MET A 65 0.86 17.12 22.69
N GLU A 66 1.42 17.68 23.77
CA GLU A 66 1.32 19.09 24.18
C GLU A 66 2.19 20.08 23.39
N SER A 67 3.18 19.60 22.62
CA SER A 67 4.19 20.46 21.97
C SER A 67 4.03 20.61 20.46
N ASN A 68 3.00 20.01 19.86
CA ASN A 68 2.82 20.06 18.42
C ASN A 68 2.18 21.39 17.99
N THR A 69 2.96 22.20 17.27
CA THR A 69 2.57 23.55 16.84
C THR A 69 2.09 23.60 15.39
N THR A 70 2.29 22.54 14.59
CA THR A 70 1.85 22.49 13.20
C THR A 70 0.56 21.69 13.04
N PRO A 71 -0.48 22.25 12.38
CA PRO A 71 -1.72 21.54 12.16
C PRO A 71 -1.49 20.40 11.16
N PHE A 72 -1.65 19.16 11.60
CA PHE A 72 -1.61 17.95 10.75
C PHE A 72 -2.49 18.08 9.50
N GLU A 73 -3.62 18.80 9.61
CA GLU A 73 -4.54 19.01 8.50
C GLU A 73 -3.90 19.76 7.33
N GLU A 74 -2.99 20.70 7.58
CA GLU A 74 -2.25 21.42 6.53
C GLU A 74 -1.25 20.49 5.83
N PHE A 75 -0.49 19.72 6.61
CA PHE A 75 0.41 18.69 6.09
C PHE A 75 -0.36 17.66 5.26
N TYR A 76 -1.45 17.12 5.80
CA TYR A 76 -2.33 16.17 5.13
C TYR A 76 -2.87 16.72 3.81
N THR A 77 -3.40 17.95 3.82
CA THR A 77 -3.93 18.60 2.63
C THR A 77 -2.86 18.79 1.56
N THR A 78 -1.66 19.19 1.96
CA THR A 78 -0.51 19.35 1.05
C THR A 78 -0.10 18.04 0.40
N ILE A 79 0.01 16.96 1.18
CA ILE A 79 0.36 15.64 0.64
C ILE A 79 -0.73 15.13 -0.31
N CYS A 80 -2.02 15.26 0.06
CA CYS A 80 -3.12 14.87 -0.82
C CYS A 80 -3.11 15.64 -2.14
N GLN A 81 -2.94 16.97 -2.11
CA GLN A 81 -2.89 17.78 -3.34
C GLN A 81 -1.73 17.36 -4.25
N ARG A 82 -0.54 17.10 -3.68
CA ARG A 82 0.62 16.64 -4.47
C ARG A 82 0.40 15.24 -5.03
N ALA A 83 -0.20 14.33 -4.25
CA ALA A 83 -0.52 12.99 -4.70
C ALA A 83 -1.57 13.01 -5.84
N ASP A 84 -2.61 13.83 -5.73
CA ASP A 84 -3.63 14.00 -6.77
C ASP A 84 -3.04 14.61 -8.05
N ALA A 85 -2.19 15.63 -7.91
CA ALA A 85 -1.48 16.23 -9.04
C ALA A 85 -0.55 15.22 -9.73
N TRP A 86 0.11 14.35 -8.95
CA TRP A 86 0.94 13.28 -9.48
C TRP A 86 0.10 12.25 -10.26
N VAL A 87 -1.05 11.81 -9.74
CA VAL A 87 -1.96 10.88 -10.44
C VAL A 87 -2.45 11.48 -11.75
N ALA A 88 -2.81 12.76 -11.75
CA ALA A 88 -3.28 13.46 -12.94
C ALA A 88 -2.20 13.53 -14.04
N ARG A 89 -0.91 13.57 -13.66
CA ARG A 89 0.25 13.62 -14.56
C ARG A 89 0.68 12.26 -15.08
N LEU A 90 0.10 11.14 -14.62
CA LEU A 90 0.48 9.81 -15.11
C LEU A 90 0.19 9.68 -16.62
N PRO A 91 1.19 9.27 -17.43
CA PRO A 91 0.97 8.92 -18.84
C PRO A 91 -0.10 7.84 -18.99
N GLU A 92 -0.83 7.87 -20.10
CA GLU A 92 -1.98 6.98 -20.33
C GLU A 92 -1.61 5.49 -20.19
N HIS A 93 -0.42 5.09 -20.62
CA HIS A 93 0.06 3.71 -20.53
C HIS A 93 0.47 3.27 -19.12
N LEU A 94 0.70 4.23 -18.20
CA LEU A 94 1.02 3.96 -16.79
C LEU A 94 -0.18 4.11 -15.87
N ARG A 95 -1.32 4.64 -16.34
CA ARG A 95 -2.56 4.67 -15.55
C ARG A 95 -3.04 3.25 -15.26
N PHE A 96 -3.50 3.02 -14.05
CA PHE A 96 -3.97 1.70 -13.66
C PHE A 96 -5.23 1.31 -14.44
N SER A 97 -5.12 0.28 -15.26
CA SER A 97 -6.24 -0.37 -15.94
C SER A 97 -5.85 -1.82 -16.26
N THR A 98 -6.84 -2.71 -16.39
CA THR A 98 -6.59 -4.10 -16.81
C THR A 98 -5.82 -4.15 -18.13
N LEU A 99 -6.19 -3.29 -19.08
CA LEU A 99 -5.53 -3.20 -20.38
C LEU A 99 -4.05 -2.79 -20.28
N ASN A 100 -3.73 -1.80 -19.45
CA ASN A 100 -2.35 -1.33 -19.29
C ASN A 100 -1.49 -2.33 -18.50
N MET A 101 -2.09 -3.01 -17.53
CA MET A 101 -1.44 -4.10 -16.81
C MET A 101 -1.08 -5.26 -17.76
N GLU A 102 -2.02 -5.71 -18.59
CA GLU A 102 -1.73 -6.74 -19.60
C GLU A 102 -0.66 -6.31 -20.61
N ARG A 103 -0.64 -5.01 -20.96
CA ARG A 103 0.40 -4.45 -21.84
C ARG A 103 1.77 -4.48 -21.17
N SER A 104 1.87 -4.13 -19.89
CA SER A 104 3.16 -4.11 -19.17
C SER A 104 3.74 -5.52 -19.01
N PHE A 105 2.90 -6.53 -18.78
CA PHE A 105 3.31 -7.94 -18.80
C PHE A 105 3.78 -8.39 -20.18
N ARG A 106 3.02 -8.09 -21.25
CA ARG A 106 3.41 -8.41 -22.63
C ARG A 106 4.74 -7.75 -23.03
N ALA A 107 4.98 -6.53 -22.57
CA ALA A 107 6.22 -5.80 -22.77
C ALA A 107 7.39 -6.32 -21.90
N ARG A 108 7.17 -7.31 -21.04
CA ARG A 108 8.16 -7.86 -20.09
C ARG A 108 8.79 -6.82 -19.16
N ARG A 109 8.07 -5.72 -18.89
CA ARG A 109 8.46 -4.68 -17.92
C ARG A 109 7.31 -4.36 -16.96
N PRO A 110 6.78 -5.33 -16.19
CA PRO A 110 5.70 -5.04 -15.26
C PRO A 110 6.17 -4.28 -14.00
N ASP A 111 7.44 -4.39 -13.62
CA ASP A 111 7.96 -3.85 -12.35
C ASP A 111 7.72 -2.33 -12.16
N PRO A 112 8.05 -1.44 -13.12
CA PRO A 112 7.78 -0.01 -12.94
C PRO A 112 6.27 0.30 -12.85
N PHE A 113 5.44 -0.42 -13.60
CA PHE A 113 3.99 -0.25 -13.58
C PHE A 113 3.42 -0.56 -12.19
N PHE A 114 3.75 -1.72 -11.63
CA PHE A 114 3.27 -2.12 -10.30
C PHE A 114 3.88 -1.25 -9.19
N SER A 115 5.17 -0.94 -9.28
CA SER A 115 5.86 -0.14 -8.27
C SER A 115 5.25 1.26 -8.12
N ILE A 116 4.87 1.90 -9.23
CA ILE A 116 4.23 3.23 -9.24
C ILE A 116 2.92 3.21 -8.45
N HIS A 117 2.05 2.24 -8.73
CA HIS A 117 0.74 2.15 -8.07
C HIS A 117 0.85 1.69 -6.62
N LEU A 118 1.64 0.65 -6.34
CA LEU A 118 1.80 0.14 -4.98
C LEU A 118 2.43 1.19 -4.06
N LEU A 119 3.40 1.98 -4.53
CA LEU A 119 4.01 3.04 -3.74
C LEU A 119 3.04 4.21 -3.49
N TYR A 120 2.20 4.57 -4.47
CA TYR A 120 1.12 5.54 -4.27
C TYR A 120 0.18 5.07 -3.15
N HIS A 121 -0.32 3.83 -3.24
CA HIS A 121 -1.20 3.29 -2.21
C HIS A 121 -0.49 3.15 -0.85
N ALA A 122 0.79 2.77 -0.81
CA ALA A 122 1.58 2.72 0.42
C ALA A 122 1.66 4.09 1.12
N THR A 123 1.91 5.15 0.35
CA THR A 123 1.96 6.54 0.84
C THR A 123 0.62 6.93 1.44
N MET A 124 -0.47 6.68 0.72
CA MET A 124 -1.82 7.03 1.17
C MET A 124 -2.27 6.18 2.36
N MET A 125 -1.96 4.88 2.40
CA MET A 125 -2.21 4.02 3.56
C MET A 125 -1.52 4.60 4.81
N LYS A 126 -0.22 4.90 4.71
CA LYS A 126 0.56 5.38 5.85
C LYS A 126 0.07 6.74 6.36
N LEU A 127 -0.22 7.67 5.44
CA LEU A 127 -0.75 9.00 5.76
C LEU A 127 -2.09 8.89 6.50
N ASN A 128 -2.97 7.98 6.06
CA ASN A 128 -4.32 7.87 6.62
C ASN A 128 -4.44 6.89 7.81
N ARG A 129 -3.41 6.07 8.06
CA ARG A 129 -3.35 5.16 9.21
C ARG A 129 -2.86 5.87 10.48
N HIS A 130 -1.96 6.83 10.34
CA HIS A 130 -1.29 7.46 11.46
C HIS A 130 -1.75 8.91 11.65
N ALA A 131 -2.59 9.12 12.66
CA ALA A 131 -3.04 10.44 13.07
C ALA A 131 -3.35 10.45 14.58
N ARG A 132 -3.19 11.59 15.24
CA ARG A 132 -3.55 11.74 16.66
C ARG A 132 -5.06 11.68 16.82
N GLY A 133 -5.60 10.53 17.20
CA GLY A 133 -7.05 10.26 17.25
C GLY A 133 -7.87 11.15 18.20
N HIS A 134 -7.23 11.87 19.11
CA HIS A 134 -7.88 12.67 20.16
C HIS A 134 -8.18 14.13 19.79
N ASP A 135 -7.44 14.74 18.85
CA ASP A 135 -7.50 16.20 18.61
C ASP A 135 -8.36 16.61 17.41
N TYR A 136 -8.81 15.65 16.58
CA TYR A 136 -9.49 15.97 15.31
C TYR A 136 -11.00 15.74 15.36
N ARG A 137 -11.71 16.51 14.53
CA ARG A 137 -13.16 16.35 14.29
C ARG A 137 -13.45 14.90 13.93
N ALA A 138 -14.42 14.27 14.59
CA ALA A 138 -14.76 12.86 14.38
C ALA A 138 -14.93 12.49 12.90
N ALA A 139 -15.55 13.37 12.10
CA ALA A 139 -15.71 13.18 10.66
C ALA A 139 -14.38 13.08 9.87
N PHE A 140 -13.36 13.83 10.28
CA PHE A 140 -12.03 13.80 9.65
C PHE A 140 -11.35 12.45 9.93
N VAL A 141 -11.30 12.02 11.19
CA VAL A 141 -10.76 10.71 11.59
C VAL A 141 -11.50 9.57 10.90
N SER A 142 -12.84 9.62 10.85
CA SER A 142 -13.62 8.59 10.15
C SER A 142 -13.34 8.54 8.66
N ARG A 143 -12.99 9.68 8.03
CA ARG A 143 -12.51 9.71 6.64
C ARG A 143 -11.14 9.04 6.52
N GLN A 144 -10.20 9.35 7.41
CA GLN A 144 -8.86 8.74 7.43
C GLN A 144 -8.95 7.20 7.50
N VAL A 145 -9.69 6.65 8.46
CA VAL A 145 -9.88 5.19 8.61
C VAL A 145 -10.42 4.56 7.32
N ARG A 146 -11.47 5.15 6.73
CA ARG A 146 -12.05 4.64 5.48
C ARG A 146 -11.05 4.72 4.33
N THR A 147 -10.39 5.86 4.17
CA THR A 147 -9.40 6.08 3.10
C THR A 147 -8.23 5.10 3.23
N ALA A 148 -7.67 4.90 4.43
CA ALA A 148 -6.63 3.91 4.68
C ALA A 148 -7.08 2.50 4.26
N ARG A 149 -8.29 2.09 4.68
CA ARG A 149 -8.87 0.79 4.31
C ARG A 149 -9.10 0.67 2.80
N THR A 150 -9.54 1.72 2.13
CA THR A 150 -9.69 1.74 0.66
C THR A 150 -8.35 1.51 -0.02
N HIS A 151 -7.30 2.25 0.33
CA HIS A 151 -5.98 2.06 -0.30
C HIS A 151 -5.37 0.69 0.03
N ALA A 152 -5.64 0.12 1.20
CA ALA A 152 -5.24 -1.24 1.53
C ALA A 152 -5.97 -2.27 0.67
N ALA A 153 -7.28 -2.14 0.47
CA ALA A 153 -8.03 -3.02 -0.42
C ALA A 153 -7.52 -2.93 -1.87
N GLU A 154 -7.27 -1.73 -2.39
CA GLU A 154 -6.70 -1.56 -3.73
C GLU A 154 -5.30 -2.18 -3.85
N THR A 155 -4.44 -2.00 -2.84
CA THR A 155 -3.12 -2.65 -2.80
C THR A 155 -3.24 -4.18 -2.93
N LEU A 156 -4.16 -4.80 -2.19
CA LEU A 156 -4.36 -6.25 -2.25
C LEU A 156 -5.02 -6.69 -3.56
N ARG A 157 -5.87 -5.87 -4.19
CA ARG A 157 -6.40 -6.15 -5.54
C ARG A 157 -5.31 -6.12 -6.60
N ILE A 158 -4.40 -5.15 -6.53
CA ILE A 158 -3.23 -5.06 -7.40
C ILE A 158 -2.33 -6.28 -7.18
N ALA A 159 -2.07 -6.67 -5.93
CA ALA A 159 -1.26 -7.85 -5.59
C ALA A 159 -1.91 -9.16 -6.08
N LEU A 160 -3.23 -9.30 -5.94
CA LEU A 160 -3.97 -10.45 -6.47
C LEU A 160 -3.85 -10.51 -8.01
N ALA A 161 -4.01 -9.38 -8.70
CA ALA A 161 -3.83 -9.33 -10.14
C ALA A 161 -2.42 -9.73 -10.55
N LEU A 162 -1.40 -9.19 -9.87
CA LEU A 162 0.00 -9.56 -10.06
C LEU A 162 0.22 -11.08 -9.93
N ALA A 163 -0.30 -11.70 -8.86
CA ALA A 163 -0.16 -13.14 -8.61
C ALA A 163 -0.84 -14.00 -9.70
N HIS A 164 -1.99 -13.57 -10.21
CA HIS A 164 -2.67 -14.26 -11.31
C HIS A 164 -1.83 -14.25 -12.58
N TYR A 165 -1.29 -13.09 -12.97
CA TYR A 165 -0.49 -12.98 -14.20
C TYR A 165 0.86 -13.69 -14.10
N THR A 166 1.52 -13.71 -12.94
CA THR A 166 2.75 -14.49 -12.75
C THR A 166 2.47 -15.99 -12.89
N GLY A 167 1.38 -16.50 -12.32
CA GLY A 167 0.98 -17.91 -12.42
C GLY A 167 0.60 -18.34 -13.83
N GLU A 168 -0.22 -17.56 -14.55
CA GLU A 168 -0.64 -17.86 -15.92
C GLU A 168 0.53 -17.80 -16.91
N TYR A 169 1.43 -16.82 -16.75
CA TYR A 169 2.59 -16.67 -17.62
C TYR A 169 3.59 -17.81 -17.44
N ASP A 170 3.81 -18.27 -16.21
CA ASP A 170 4.65 -19.45 -15.93
C ASP A 170 4.04 -20.73 -16.52
N ALA A 171 2.73 -20.94 -16.38
CA ALA A 171 2.03 -22.11 -16.93
C ALA A 171 2.05 -22.16 -18.46
N SER A 172 1.88 -21.02 -19.14
CA SER A 172 1.95 -20.95 -20.61
C SER A 172 3.37 -21.16 -21.15
N ARG A 173 4.42 -20.91 -20.36
CA ARG A 173 5.82 -21.02 -20.79
C ARG A 173 6.44 -22.40 -20.56
N MET A 174 5.96 -23.14 -19.56
CA MET A 174 6.28 -24.57 -19.38
C MET A 174 5.96 -25.41 -20.64
N ALA A 175 5.10 -24.90 -21.53
CA ALA A 175 4.73 -25.57 -22.77
C ALA A 175 5.63 -25.25 -23.98
N ILE A 176 6.51 -24.22 -23.94
CA ILE A 176 7.12 -23.68 -25.18
C ILE A 176 8.65 -23.54 -25.19
N ASP A 177 9.38 -23.22 -24.11
CA ASP A 177 10.86 -23.06 -24.21
C ASP A 177 11.64 -23.18 -22.88
N SER A 178 12.86 -23.74 -22.95
CA SER A 178 13.80 -24.05 -21.87
C SER A 178 14.91 -23.00 -21.66
N THR A 179 14.65 -21.72 -21.94
CA THR A 179 15.61 -20.62 -21.64
C THR A 179 15.34 -20.03 -20.25
N PRO A 180 16.37 -19.81 -19.41
CA PRO A 180 16.21 -19.24 -18.07
C PRO A 180 15.59 -17.84 -18.18
N SER A 181 14.48 -17.64 -17.46
CA SER A 181 13.68 -16.43 -17.47
C SER A 181 14.46 -15.25 -16.90
N GLN A 182 14.35 -14.08 -17.54
CA GLN A 182 14.28 -12.83 -16.77
C GLN A 182 12.98 -12.91 -15.99
N ALA A 183 13.01 -13.56 -14.82
CA ALA A 183 11.95 -13.42 -13.85
C ALA A 183 11.70 -11.92 -13.66
N THR A 184 10.44 -11.50 -13.56
CA THR A 184 10.15 -10.13 -13.16
C THR A 184 10.64 -10.00 -11.73
N ILE A 185 11.85 -9.49 -11.55
CA ILE A 185 12.40 -9.22 -10.23
C ILE A 185 11.73 -7.94 -9.74
N LEU A 186 10.56 -8.11 -9.15
CA LEU A 186 9.84 -7.05 -8.48
C LEU A 186 10.62 -6.59 -7.26
N ASN A 187 10.51 -5.31 -6.91
CA ASN A 187 11.21 -4.74 -5.76
C ASN A 187 10.77 -5.41 -4.43
N PRO A 188 11.70 -5.85 -3.54
CA PRO A 188 11.36 -6.49 -2.27
C PRO A 188 10.54 -5.58 -1.32
N PHE A 189 10.63 -4.25 -1.49
CA PHE A 189 9.80 -3.29 -0.76
C PHE A 189 8.30 -3.54 -0.96
N LEU A 190 7.90 -4.08 -2.11
CA LEU A 190 6.49 -4.38 -2.39
C LEU A 190 5.92 -5.42 -1.43
N GLY A 191 6.76 -6.34 -0.92
CA GLY A 191 6.34 -7.29 0.12
C GLY A 191 5.90 -6.59 1.40
N TYR A 192 6.63 -5.53 1.81
CA TYR A 192 6.26 -4.72 2.98
C TYR A 192 4.96 -3.92 2.73
N VAL A 193 4.78 -3.39 1.52
CA VAL A 193 3.54 -2.68 1.14
C VAL A 193 2.33 -3.62 1.24
N ILE A 194 2.45 -4.86 0.75
CA ILE A 194 1.40 -5.86 0.84
C ILE A 194 1.14 -6.23 2.30
N LEU A 195 2.18 -6.44 3.12
CA LEU A 195 2.02 -6.71 4.56
C LEU A 195 1.23 -5.59 5.25
N SER A 196 1.58 -4.33 5.01
CA SER A 196 0.90 -3.18 5.63
C SER A 196 -0.58 -3.10 5.21
N ALA A 197 -0.90 -3.46 3.96
CA ALA A 197 -2.28 -3.57 3.50
C ALA A 197 -3.05 -4.72 4.17
N VAL A 198 -2.42 -5.90 4.32
CA VAL A 198 -2.98 -7.03 5.09
C VAL A 198 -3.26 -6.60 6.53
N ASP A 199 -2.32 -5.89 7.15
CA ASP A 199 -2.44 -5.40 8.52
C ASP A 199 -3.66 -4.50 8.69
N ILE A 200 -3.83 -3.48 7.82
CA ILE A 200 -4.98 -2.56 7.86
C ILE A 200 -6.31 -3.31 7.63
N ILE A 201 -6.40 -4.16 6.60
CA ILE A 201 -7.65 -4.84 6.24
C ILE A 201 -8.10 -5.82 7.32
N SER A 202 -7.15 -6.47 7.99
CA SER A 202 -7.41 -7.46 9.03
C SER A 202 -7.43 -6.89 10.46
N ALA A 203 -7.04 -5.62 10.66
CA ALA A 203 -7.04 -4.98 11.97
C ALA A 203 -8.45 -4.78 12.52
N ALA A 204 -9.41 -4.34 11.70
CA ALA A 204 -10.81 -4.20 12.10
C ALA A 204 -11.75 -4.11 10.88
N GLY A 205 -13.01 -4.50 11.07
CA GLY A 205 -14.03 -4.45 10.02
C GLY A 205 -15.38 -5.00 10.44
N LEU A 206 -16.34 -5.01 9.51
CA LEU A 206 -17.61 -5.70 9.68
C LEU A 206 -17.40 -7.20 9.47
N VAL A 207 -18.08 -8.05 10.24
CA VAL A 207 -18.03 -9.52 10.05
C VAL A 207 -18.52 -9.91 8.65
N ALA A 208 -19.48 -9.17 8.10
CA ALA A 208 -19.97 -9.37 6.74
C ALA A 208 -18.89 -9.20 5.66
N ASP A 209 -17.87 -8.36 5.91
CA ASP A 209 -16.77 -8.11 4.96
C ASP A 209 -15.63 -9.14 5.09
N MET A 210 -15.64 -9.97 6.14
CA MET A 210 -14.54 -10.89 6.46
C MET A 210 -14.22 -11.87 5.31
N PRO A 211 -15.19 -12.45 4.58
CA PRO A 211 -14.88 -13.32 3.44
C PRO A 211 -14.09 -12.61 2.33
N GLU A 212 -14.42 -11.35 2.02
CA GLU A 212 -13.68 -10.56 1.04
C GLU A 212 -12.28 -10.20 1.55
N CYS A 213 -12.14 -9.86 2.84
CA CYS A 213 -10.83 -9.66 3.47
C CYS A 213 -9.94 -10.90 3.30
N VAL A 214 -10.47 -12.10 3.59
CA VAL A 214 -9.72 -13.37 3.45
C VAL A 214 -9.32 -13.64 2.00
N LYS A 215 -10.20 -13.37 1.05
CA LYS A 215 -9.89 -13.51 -0.38
C LYS A 215 -8.76 -12.57 -0.81
N LEU A 216 -8.81 -11.29 -0.42
CA LEU A 216 -7.78 -10.31 -0.74
C LEU A 216 -6.43 -10.64 -0.08
N ILE A 217 -6.44 -11.02 1.20
CA ILE A 217 -5.23 -11.39 1.94
C ILE A 217 -4.58 -12.64 1.32
N ARG A 218 -5.37 -13.64 0.90
CA ARG A 218 -4.85 -14.79 0.17
C ARG A 218 -4.15 -14.38 -1.13
N GLY A 219 -4.74 -13.48 -1.91
CA GLY A 219 -4.11 -12.95 -3.11
C GLY A 219 -2.78 -12.23 -2.83
N GLY A 220 -2.76 -11.40 -1.78
CA GLY A 220 -1.54 -10.75 -1.31
C GLY A 220 -0.47 -11.76 -0.87
N LEU A 221 -0.85 -12.81 -0.15
CA LEU A 221 0.07 -13.87 0.29
C LEU A 221 0.77 -14.54 -0.90
N GLU A 222 0.03 -14.91 -1.93
CA GLU A 222 0.62 -15.55 -3.12
C GLU A 222 1.61 -14.60 -3.81
N ALA A 223 1.30 -13.31 -3.94
CA ALA A 223 2.24 -12.33 -4.48
C ALA A 223 3.53 -12.22 -3.65
N VAL A 224 3.44 -12.25 -2.31
CA VAL A 224 4.62 -12.19 -1.43
C VAL A 224 5.42 -13.50 -1.46
N LYS A 225 4.78 -14.66 -1.65
CA LYS A 225 5.47 -15.93 -1.88
C LYS A 225 6.29 -15.91 -3.16
N GLU A 226 5.75 -15.34 -4.24
CA GLU A 226 6.49 -15.15 -5.48
C GLU A 226 7.71 -14.24 -5.29
N LEU A 227 7.58 -13.16 -4.52
CA LEU A 227 8.74 -12.34 -4.12
C LEU A 227 9.78 -13.14 -3.33
N GLY A 228 9.32 -14.01 -2.42
CA GLY A 228 10.17 -14.89 -1.60
C GLY A 228 11.04 -15.87 -2.38
N ARG A 229 10.70 -16.17 -3.63
CA ARG A 229 11.54 -16.99 -4.52
C ARG A 229 12.85 -16.30 -4.91
N PHE A 230 12.87 -14.96 -4.89
CA PHE A 230 14.01 -14.14 -5.31
C PHE A 230 14.60 -13.34 -4.13
N TRP A 231 13.77 -13.00 -3.14
CA TRP A 231 14.12 -12.13 -2.03
C TRP A 231 13.83 -12.79 -0.69
N GLU A 232 14.88 -13.31 -0.06
CA GLU A 232 14.80 -13.97 1.26
C GLU A 232 14.16 -13.07 2.34
N SER A 233 14.34 -11.74 2.23
CA SER A 233 13.70 -10.75 3.10
C SER A 233 12.17 -10.77 3.08
N SER A 234 11.56 -11.42 2.08
CA SER A 234 10.10 -11.58 1.99
C SER A 234 9.59 -12.77 2.82
N LEU A 235 10.43 -13.76 3.13
CA LEU A 235 10.00 -14.98 3.85
C LEU A 235 9.41 -14.69 5.24
N PRO A 236 9.98 -13.77 6.06
CA PRO A 236 9.34 -13.38 7.32
C PRO A 236 7.97 -12.73 7.11
N LEU A 237 7.77 -12.00 6.00
CA LEU A 237 6.50 -11.36 5.67
C LEU A 237 5.44 -12.40 5.28
N VAL A 238 5.84 -13.43 4.50
CA VAL A 238 4.98 -14.59 4.19
C VAL A 238 4.45 -15.21 5.47
N SER A 239 5.33 -15.54 6.42
CA SER A 239 4.95 -16.16 7.69
C SER A 239 3.95 -15.29 8.49
N LEU A 240 4.17 -13.97 8.57
CA LEU A 240 3.25 -13.07 9.26
C LEU A 240 1.85 -13.03 8.59
N ILE A 241 1.82 -12.97 7.26
CA ILE A 241 0.56 -12.97 6.50
C ILE A 241 -0.17 -14.30 6.64
N GLU A 242 0.55 -15.42 6.57
CA GLU A 242 -0.01 -16.78 6.76
C GLU A 242 -0.68 -16.93 8.11
N THR A 243 0.01 -16.60 9.21
CA THR A 243 -0.55 -16.71 10.56
C THR A 243 -1.81 -15.86 10.72
N ARG A 244 -1.83 -14.64 10.17
CA ARG A 244 -3.02 -13.77 10.20
C ARG A 244 -4.16 -14.36 9.37
N LEU A 245 -3.86 -14.89 8.18
CA LEU A 245 -4.85 -15.49 7.28
C LEU A 245 -5.46 -16.76 7.88
N GLU A 246 -4.66 -17.64 8.47
CA GLU A 246 -5.12 -18.86 9.13
C GLU A 246 -6.07 -18.53 10.28
N SER A 247 -5.74 -17.53 11.11
CA SER A 247 -6.59 -17.08 12.21
C SER A 247 -7.97 -16.60 11.72
N LEU A 248 -8.01 -15.87 10.61
CA LEU A 248 -9.27 -15.42 9.98
C LEU A 248 -10.06 -16.61 9.40
N MET A 249 -9.39 -17.54 8.74
CA MET A 249 -10.00 -18.73 8.17
C MET A 249 -10.59 -19.62 9.26
N GLU A 250 -9.89 -19.86 10.37
CA GLU A 250 -10.39 -20.66 11.50
C GLU A 250 -11.68 -20.08 12.10
N ILE A 251 -11.87 -18.76 12.02
CA ILE A 251 -13.11 -18.11 12.46
C ILE A 251 -14.20 -18.31 11.41
N LEU A 252 -13.91 -18.06 10.13
CA LEU A 252 -14.90 -18.22 9.05
C LEU A 252 -15.44 -19.65 8.91
N HIS A 253 -14.63 -20.67 9.23
CA HIS A 253 -15.04 -22.07 9.18
C HIS A 253 -15.83 -22.53 10.42
N ASP A 254 -15.93 -21.70 11.45
CA ASP A 254 -16.65 -22.01 12.69
C ASP A 254 -17.82 -21.05 12.90
N PRO A 255 -19.03 -21.38 12.42
CA PRO A 255 -20.21 -20.53 12.53
C PRO A 255 -20.55 -20.14 13.97
N THR A 256 -20.16 -20.95 14.96
CA THR A 256 -20.44 -20.66 16.37
C THR A 256 -19.63 -19.46 16.88
N LYS A 257 -18.45 -19.19 16.31
CA LYS A 257 -17.64 -18.01 16.64
C LYS A 257 -18.20 -16.72 16.05
N LEU A 258 -19.00 -16.82 14.99
CA LEU A 258 -19.61 -15.69 14.32
C LEU A 258 -20.99 -15.34 14.87
N ASP A 259 -21.59 -16.22 15.68
CA ASP A 259 -22.93 -16.00 16.22
C ASP A 259 -23.00 -14.68 17.00
N GLN A 260 -23.97 -13.84 16.64
CA GLN A 260 -24.21 -12.50 17.22
C GLN A 260 -23.04 -11.49 17.08
N LYS A 261 -21.99 -11.84 16.33
CA LYS A 261 -20.86 -10.94 16.03
C LYS A 261 -21.19 -10.06 14.83
N MET A 262 -21.01 -8.75 15.01
CA MET A 262 -21.27 -7.76 13.95
C MET A 262 -19.98 -7.18 13.39
N VAL A 263 -18.98 -7.01 14.25
CA VAL A 263 -17.69 -6.41 13.92
C VAL A 263 -16.56 -7.31 14.40
N PHE A 264 -15.39 -7.18 13.78
CA PHE A 264 -14.18 -7.85 14.21
C PHE A 264 -13.06 -6.85 14.44
N ALA A 265 -12.15 -7.18 15.36
CA ALA A 265 -10.91 -6.46 15.57
C ALA A 265 -9.77 -7.41 15.95
N ALA A 266 -8.57 -7.10 15.47
CA ALA A 266 -7.35 -7.79 15.84
C ALA A 266 -6.93 -7.40 17.25
N LYS A 267 -6.56 -8.41 18.04
CA LYS A 267 -6.03 -8.22 19.38
C LYS A 267 -4.52 -8.42 19.36
N GLY A 268 -3.78 -7.36 19.68
CA GLY A 268 -2.33 -7.40 19.79
C GLY A 268 -1.66 -6.26 19.02
N HIS A 269 -0.40 -6.47 18.66
CA HIS A 269 0.39 -5.50 17.91
C HIS A 269 0.13 -5.57 16.40
N SER A 270 0.33 -4.45 15.71
CA SER A 270 0.29 -4.40 14.25
C SER A 270 1.33 -5.33 13.63
N LEU A 271 1.03 -5.91 12.47
CA LEU A 271 2.02 -6.71 11.73
C LEU A 271 3.26 -5.88 11.38
N ASP A 272 3.09 -4.59 11.12
CA ASP A 272 4.20 -3.66 10.85
C ASP A 272 5.17 -3.57 12.03
N SER A 273 4.68 -3.48 13.27
CA SER A 273 5.56 -3.38 14.45
C SER A 273 6.43 -4.63 14.67
N ARG A 274 5.94 -5.80 14.27
CA ARG A 274 6.68 -7.08 14.36
C ARG A 274 7.87 -7.13 13.41
N THR A 275 7.78 -6.45 12.27
CA THR A 275 8.91 -6.35 11.32
C THR A 275 9.99 -5.39 11.81
N GLN A 276 9.61 -4.30 12.48
CA GLN A 276 10.53 -3.24 12.88
C GLN A 276 11.18 -3.44 14.26
N LYS A 277 10.85 -4.53 14.98
CA LYS A 277 11.28 -4.77 16.38
C LYS A 277 11.07 -3.53 17.27
N GLN A 278 10.04 -2.73 16.97
CA GLN A 278 9.75 -1.52 17.73
C GLN A 278 9.23 -1.91 19.12
N GLN A 279 9.93 -1.46 20.16
CA GLN A 279 9.60 -1.77 21.55
C GLN A 279 8.48 -0.90 22.13
N SER A 280 8.08 0.17 21.42
CA SER A 280 7.04 1.09 21.86
C SER A 280 5.84 1.06 20.91
N PRO A 281 4.60 0.95 21.42
CA PRO A 281 3.41 1.00 20.58
C PRO A 281 3.33 2.38 19.92
N ILE A 282 3.06 2.40 18.61
CA ILE A 282 2.77 3.65 17.90
C ILE A 282 1.42 4.14 18.43
N THR A 283 1.44 5.13 19.31
CA THR A 283 0.26 5.71 19.98
C THR A 283 -0.71 6.40 19.01
N ASP A 284 -0.28 6.60 17.76
CA ASP A 284 -1.03 7.32 16.72
C ASP A 284 -1.59 6.39 15.63
N ASP A 285 -1.54 5.06 15.81
CA ASP A 285 -2.15 4.11 14.88
C ASP A 285 -3.67 4.01 15.11
N LEU A 286 -4.45 4.54 14.16
CA LEU A 286 -5.90 4.59 14.23
C LEU A 286 -6.57 3.21 14.29
N PHE A 287 -5.87 2.14 13.88
CA PHE A 287 -6.38 0.77 13.89
C PHE A 287 -5.96 -0.01 15.13
N TYR A 288 -4.87 0.38 15.79
CA TYR A 288 -4.28 -0.31 16.94
C TYR A 288 -4.06 0.65 18.11
N GLY A 289 -5.16 1.08 18.75
CA GLY A 289 -5.14 1.72 20.06
C GLY A 289 -5.28 3.25 20.09
N ALA A 290 -5.06 3.98 18.98
CA ALA A 290 -5.23 5.43 18.98
C ALA A 290 -6.70 5.89 18.98
N LEU A 291 -7.64 4.98 18.66
CA LEU A 291 -9.07 5.25 18.65
C LEU A 291 -9.84 4.29 19.57
N PRO A 292 -10.83 4.81 20.32
CA PRO A 292 -11.87 3.99 20.92
C PRO A 292 -12.58 3.11 19.89
N HIS A 293 -12.89 1.86 20.25
CA HIS A 293 -13.48 0.88 19.32
C HIS A 293 -14.80 1.33 18.71
N ASP A 294 -15.65 2.01 19.47
CA ASP A 294 -16.91 2.58 18.99
C ASP A 294 -16.67 3.56 17.84
N ARG A 295 -15.67 4.46 17.96
CA ARG A 295 -15.31 5.40 16.90
C ARG A 295 -14.73 4.70 15.67
N LEU A 296 -13.88 3.69 15.89
CA LEU A 296 -13.30 2.88 14.81
C LEU A 296 -14.39 2.16 14.02
N PHE A 297 -15.32 1.47 14.70
CA PHE A 297 -16.39 0.73 14.03
C PHE A 297 -17.42 1.64 13.38
N ASN A 298 -17.76 2.78 13.98
CA ASN A 298 -18.59 3.80 13.34
C ASN A 298 -17.94 4.33 12.05
N ALA A 299 -16.61 4.56 12.07
CA ALA A 299 -15.87 4.96 10.87
C ALA A 299 -15.90 3.87 9.77
N LEU A 300 -15.91 2.60 10.17
CA LEU A 300 -16.00 1.45 9.27
C LEU A 300 -17.44 1.12 8.82
N GLY A 301 -18.43 1.95 9.18
CA GLY A 301 -19.82 1.80 8.72
C GLY A 301 -20.70 0.96 9.62
N SER A 302 -20.31 0.72 10.89
CA SER A 302 -21.23 0.17 11.87
C SER A 302 -22.24 1.25 12.27
N GLU A 303 -23.50 1.10 11.84
CA GLU A 303 -24.59 2.03 12.19
C GLU A 303 -25.26 1.67 13.53
N VAL A 304 -24.83 0.57 14.16
CA VAL A 304 -25.47 0.03 15.37
C VAL A 304 -24.72 0.51 16.61
N ALA A 305 -25.25 1.55 17.25
CA ALA A 305 -24.80 1.96 18.58
C ALA A 305 -25.89 1.64 19.64
N PRO A 306 -25.51 1.15 20.83
CA PRO A 306 -24.15 0.86 21.29
C PRO A 306 -23.70 -0.60 21.03
N LEU A 307 -22.49 -0.78 20.50
CA LEU A 307 -21.82 -2.08 20.43
C LEU A 307 -21.44 -2.56 21.84
N THR A 308 -21.82 -3.78 22.21
CA THR A 308 -21.32 -4.45 23.42
C THR A 308 -20.15 -5.38 23.07
N GLU A 309 -19.30 -5.70 24.06
CA GLU A 309 -18.19 -6.67 23.88
C GLU A 309 -18.65 -8.02 23.29
N SER A 310 -19.90 -8.42 23.56
CA SER A 310 -20.49 -9.61 22.95
C SER A 310 -20.66 -9.52 21.43
N ASN A 311 -20.76 -8.32 20.84
CA ASN A 311 -20.87 -8.13 19.38
C ASN A 311 -19.52 -8.03 18.67
N ILE A 312 -18.43 -7.91 19.42
CA ILE A 312 -17.08 -7.82 18.87
C ILE A 312 -16.46 -9.22 18.79
N LEU A 313 -15.92 -9.55 17.62
CA LEU A 313 -15.10 -10.72 17.39
C LEU A 313 -13.62 -10.33 17.49
N TRP A 314 -12.93 -10.88 18.49
CA TRP A 314 -11.50 -10.65 18.68
C TRP A 314 -10.66 -11.68 17.92
N ILE A 315 -9.92 -11.24 16.90
CA ILE A 315 -8.95 -12.07 16.19
C ILE A 315 -7.69 -12.13 17.06
N ARG A 316 -7.33 -13.34 17.50
CA ARG A 316 -6.09 -13.59 18.24
C ARG A 316 -5.20 -14.44 17.37
N GLU A 317 -3.97 -14.00 17.17
CA GLU A 317 -2.95 -14.86 16.59
C GLU A 317 -2.45 -15.82 17.66
N LYS A 318 -2.12 -17.05 17.26
CA LYS A 318 -1.44 -18.00 18.13
C LYS A 318 0.03 -17.59 18.20
N ASP A 319 0.53 -17.39 19.42
CA ASP A 319 1.96 -17.15 19.69
C ASP A 319 2.80 -18.39 19.38
#